data_AF-A0A7J9I457-F1
#
_entry.id   AF-A0A7J9I457-F1
#
_cell.length_a   1.000
_cell.length_b   1.000
_cell.length_c   1.000
_cell.angle_alpha   90.00
_cell.angle_beta   90.00
_cell.angle_gamma   90.00
#
_symmetry.space_group_name_H-M   'P 1'
#
loop_
_entity.id
_entity.type
_entity.pdbx_description
1 polymer ?
#
loop_
_entity_poly.entity_id
_entity_poly.type
_entity_poly.pdbx_seq_one_letter_code
_entity_poly.pdbx_strand_id
1 'polypeptide(L)'
;MEWKACYLDVILVPLGLLIPIAYHCWLWHKVRTQPLATIIGINSTGRRFWVSAIIKDNEKKNILAVQTLRNTIMGSTLMATTSILLCAGLAAVISSTYTVKKPLNDSIFGAHGEFMVAL
;
A
#
# COMPACT_ATOMS: atom_id res chain seq x y z
N MET A 1 -28.12 -27.84 11.38
CA MET A 1 -28.19 -26.70 10.43
C MET A 1 -26.76 -26.24 10.19
N GLU A 2 -26.14 -26.79 9.15
CA GLU A 2 -24.75 -26.52 8.82
C GLU A 2 -24.64 -25.11 8.23
N TRP A 3 -24.21 -24.15 9.04
CA TRP A 3 -23.78 -22.85 8.54
C TRP A 3 -22.58 -23.10 7.62
N LYS A 4 -22.84 -23.21 6.32
CA LYS A 4 -21.82 -23.48 5.31
C LYS A 4 -20.83 -22.31 5.31
N ALA A 5 -19.58 -22.59 5.69
CA ALA A 5 -18.47 -21.63 5.74
C ALA A 5 -18.35 -20.74 4.49
N CYS A 6 -18.77 -21.26 3.33
CA CYS A 6 -18.87 -20.55 2.05
C CYS A 6 -19.68 -19.23 2.13
N TYR A 7 -20.74 -19.17 2.93
CA TYR A 7 -21.55 -17.96 3.08
C TYR A 7 -20.80 -16.87 3.89
N LEU A 8 -19.97 -17.30 4.84
CA LEU A 8 -19.17 -16.40 5.67
C LEU A 8 -18.05 -15.78 4.83
N ASP A 9 -17.37 -16.57 3.99
CA ASP A 9 -16.31 -16.08 3.10
C ASP A 9 -16.82 -15.10 2.05
N VAL A 10 -17.98 -15.39 1.45
CA VAL A 10 -18.62 -14.50 0.45
C VAL A 10 -18.99 -13.15 1.05
N ILE A 11 -19.23 -13.07 2.36
CA ILE A 11 -19.51 -11.80 3.05
C ILE A 11 -18.22 -11.15 3.54
N LEU A 12 -17.30 -11.92 4.12
CA LEU A 12 -16.11 -11.40 4.80
C LEU A 12 -15.07 -10.84 3.81
N VAL A 13 -14.90 -11.48 2.65
CA VAL A 13 -13.97 -11.02 1.60
C VAL A 13 -14.33 -9.62 1.07
N PRO A 14 -15.56 -9.36 0.57
CA PRO A 14 -15.91 -8.02 0.12
C PRO A 14 -15.94 -7.02 1.27
N LEU A 15 -16.35 -7.41 2.48
CA LEU A 15 -16.33 -6.51 3.65
C LEU A 15 -14.89 -6.07 4.00
N GLY A 16 -13.94 -7.01 3.96
CA GLY A 16 -12.52 -6.77 4.21
C GLY A 16 -11.87 -5.85 3.18
N LEU A 17 -12.36 -5.83 1.93
CA LEU A 17 -11.93 -4.88 0.90
C LEU A 17 -12.66 -3.53 1.00
N LEU A 18 -13.95 -3.54 1.35
CA LEU A 18 -14.75 -2.32 1.44
C LEU A 18 -14.29 -1.39 2.56
N ILE A 19 -13.89 -1.92 3.72
CA ILE A 19 -13.42 -1.12 4.86
C ILE A 19 -12.18 -0.25 4.50
N PRO A 20 -11.08 -0.79 3.94
CA PRO A 20 -9.92 0.02 3.58
C PRO A 20 -10.21 0.95 2.40
N ILE A 21 -11.06 0.55 1.44
CA ILE A 21 -11.47 1.42 0.32
C ILE A 21 -12.29 2.61 0.84
N ALA A 22 -13.26 2.36 1.70
CA ALA A 22 -14.08 3.39 2.32
C ALA A 22 -13.21 4.34 3.17
N TYR A 23 -12.26 3.80 3.94
CA TYR A 23 -11.30 4.60 4.70
C TYR A 23 -10.44 5.49 3.79
N HIS A 24 -9.88 4.96 2.71
CA HIS A 24 -9.08 5.74 1.76
C HIS A 24 -9.92 6.77 1.01
N CYS A 25 -11.17 6.46 0.66
CA CYS A 25 -12.09 7.39 0.03
C CYS A 25 -12.47 8.52 0.99
N TRP A 26 -12.75 8.20 2.25
CA TRP A 26 -12.99 9.18 3.31
C TRP A 26 -11.76 10.06 3.56
N LEU A 27 -10.58 9.46 3.66
CA LEU A 27 -9.31 10.17 3.83
C LEU A 27 -9.05 11.10 2.64
N TRP A 28 -9.25 10.62 1.41
CA TRP A 28 -9.14 11.42 0.19
C TRP A 28 -10.13 12.58 0.17
N HIS A 29 -11.37 12.33 0.58
CA HIS A 29 -12.41 13.35 0.68
C HIS A 29 -12.06 14.42 1.73
N LYS A 30 -11.58 14.01 2.90
CA LYS A 30 -11.08 14.89 3.98
C LYS A 30 -9.89 15.74 3.54
N VAL A 31 -8.94 15.13 2.83
CA VAL A 31 -7.75 15.81 2.27
C VAL A 31 -8.15 16.84 1.20
N ARG A 32 -9.16 16.53 0.38
CA ARG A 32 -9.66 17.43 -0.68
C ARG A 32 -10.49 18.59 -0.13
N THR A 33 -11.35 18.35 0.85
CA THR A 33 -12.29 19.36 1.37
C THR A 33 -11.66 20.27 2.43
N GLN A 34 -10.65 19.81 3.17
CA GLN A 34 -9.95 20.58 4.21
C GLN A 34 -8.42 20.48 4.08
N PRO A 35 -7.82 21.07 3.02
CA PRO A 35 -6.39 20.94 2.74
C PRO A 35 -5.47 21.57 3.81
N LEU A 36 -5.99 22.48 4.65
CA LEU A 36 -5.22 23.12 5.73
C LEU A 36 -5.35 22.41 7.09
N ALA A 37 -6.31 21.49 7.25
CA ALA A 37 -6.50 20.75 8.51
C ALA A 37 -5.79 19.38 8.52
N THR A 38 -5.35 18.91 7.34
CA THR A 38 -4.71 17.59 7.20
C THR A 38 -3.24 17.75 6.82
N ILE A 39 -2.33 17.05 7.50
CA ILE A 39 -0.87 17.11 7.27
C ILE A 39 -0.50 16.89 5.80
N ILE A 40 -1.28 16.09 5.07
CA ILE A 40 -1.07 15.81 3.64
C ILE A 40 -1.22 17.08 2.78
N GLY A 41 -2.22 17.93 3.06
CA GLY A 41 -2.48 19.15 2.28
C GLY A 41 -1.51 20.31 2.61
N ILE A 42 -1.07 20.39 3.87
CA ILE A 42 0.03 21.29 4.27
C ILE A 42 1.34 20.86 3.59
N ASN A 43 1.65 19.56 3.59
CA ASN A 43 2.84 19.01 2.94
C ASN A 43 2.84 19.25 1.41
N SER A 44 1.71 19.11 0.73
CA SER A 44 1.63 19.42 -0.70
C SER A 44 1.83 20.91 -0.99
N THR A 45 1.25 21.78 -0.15
CA THR A 45 1.41 23.24 -0.27
C THR A 45 2.85 23.66 0.02
N GLY A 46 3.46 23.08 1.06
CA GLY A 46 4.86 23.28 1.42
C GLY A 46 5.82 22.83 0.32
N ARG A 47 5.57 21.68 -0.31
CA ARG A 47 6.34 21.21 -1.48
C ARG A 47 6.25 22.19 -2.65
N ARG A 48 5.06 22.72 -2.93
CA ARG A 48 4.86 23.68 -4.02
C ARG A 48 5.60 25.01 -3.74
N PHE A 49 5.54 25.49 -2.50
CA PHE A 49 6.31 26.67 -2.08
C PHE A 49 7.82 26.42 -2.14
N TRP A 50 8.28 25.24 -1.72
CA TRP A 50 9.68 24.82 -1.78
C TRP A 50 10.22 24.79 -3.21
N VAL A 51 9.45 24.25 -4.17
CA VAL A 51 9.82 24.27 -5.60
C VAL A 51 9.97 25.72 -6.09
N SER A 52 9.00 26.59 -5.81
CA SER A 52 9.11 28.01 -6.18
C SER A 52 10.31 28.70 -5.52
N ALA A 53 10.63 28.38 -4.27
CA ALA A 53 11.78 28.92 -3.54
C ALA A 53 13.13 28.44 -4.10
N ILE A 54 13.18 27.22 -4.63
CA ILE A 54 14.39 26.69 -5.31
C ILE A 54 14.57 27.32 -6.68
N ILE A 55 13.50 27.45 -7.47
CA ILE A 55 13.57 28.07 -8.79
C ILE A 55 13.98 29.54 -8.70
N LYS A 56 13.52 30.25 -7.66
CA LYS A 56 13.85 31.66 -7.43
C LYS A 56 15.32 31.89 -7.01
N ASP A 57 15.93 30.96 -6.28
CA ASP A 57 17.32 31.00 -5.80
C ASP A 57 18.17 29.88 -6.45
N ASN A 58 18.01 29.68 -7.76
CA ASN A 58 18.54 28.50 -8.46
C ASN A 58 20.07 28.36 -8.29
N GLU A 59 20.84 29.43 -8.45
CA GLU A 59 22.31 29.38 -8.39
C GLU A 59 22.86 28.87 -7.04
N LYS A 60 22.17 29.16 -5.93
CA LYS A 60 22.63 28.75 -4.59
C LYS A 60 21.99 27.45 -4.10
N LYS A 61 20.80 27.09 -4.59
CA LYS A 61 20.00 25.97 -4.08
C LYS A 61 19.91 24.76 -5.02
N ASN A 62 20.52 24.81 -6.21
CA ASN A 62 20.49 23.71 -7.18
C ASN A 62 21.07 22.40 -6.62
N ILE A 63 22.22 22.45 -5.93
CA ILE A 63 22.84 21.25 -5.33
C ILE A 63 21.92 20.63 -4.26
N LEU A 64 21.29 21.47 -3.43
CA LEU A 64 20.33 21.01 -2.40
C LEU A 64 19.12 20.32 -3.05
N ALA A 65 18.62 20.86 -4.16
CA ALA A 65 17.49 20.28 -4.91
C ALA A 65 17.84 18.88 -5.43
N VAL A 66 18.98 18.74 -6.10
CA VAL A 66 19.48 17.47 -6.65
C VAL A 66 19.73 16.45 -5.52
N GLN A 67 20.33 16.87 -4.42
CA GLN A 67 20.57 16.00 -3.27
C GLN A 67 19.26 15.54 -2.61
N THR A 68 18.28 16.43 -2.48
CA THR A 68 16.95 16.09 -1.93
C THR A 68 16.25 15.06 -2.82
N LEU A 69 16.35 15.21 -4.14
CA LEU A 69 15.79 14.26 -5.10
C LEU A 69 16.46 12.88 -4.96
N ARG A 70 17.80 12.83 -4.96
CA ARG A 70 18.56 11.58 -4.79
C ARG A 70 18.24 10.89 -3.45
N ASN A 71 18.13 11.65 -2.36
CA ASN A 71 17.78 11.12 -1.05
C ASN A 71 16.37 10.50 -1.06
N THR A 72 15.41 11.15 -1.72
CA THR A 72 14.04 10.64 -1.84
C THR A 72 13.98 9.36 -2.70
N ILE A 73 14.72 9.32 -3.81
CA ILE A 73 14.82 8.13 -4.67
C ILE A 73 15.42 6.96 -3.90
N MET A 74 16.57 7.18 -3.25
CA MET A 74 17.25 6.16 -2.45
C MET A 74 16.37 5.62 -1.32
N GLY A 75 15.66 6.50 -0.59
CA GLY A 75 14.71 6.09 0.44
C GLY A 75 13.56 5.26 -0.14
N SER A 76 13.00 5.67 -1.28
CA SER A 76 11.91 4.93 -1.95
C SER A 76 12.37 3.56 -2.44
N THR A 77 13.57 3.46 -3.02
CA THR A 77 14.12 2.17 -3.46
C THR A 77 14.42 1.24 -2.29
N LEU A 78 14.94 1.78 -1.17
CA LEU A 78 15.18 1.00 0.03
C LEU A 78 13.87 0.43 0.59
N MET A 79 12.84 1.27 0.75
CA MET A 79 11.52 0.80 1.19
C MET A 79 10.91 -0.22 0.21
N ALA A 80 11.08 -0.02 -1.10
CA ALA A 80 10.62 -0.98 -2.11
C ALA A 80 11.32 -2.34 -1.96
N THR A 81 12.64 -2.35 -1.80
CA THR A 81 13.39 -3.60 -1.58
C THR A 81 12.99 -4.29 -0.28
N THR A 82 12.75 -3.54 0.80
CA THR A 82 12.22 -4.09 2.05
C THR A 82 10.84 -4.72 1.85
N SER A 83 9.94 -4.06 1.11
CA SER A 83 8.62 -4.62 0.81
C SER A 83 8.73 -5.93 0.02
N ILE A 84 9.59 -5.98 -1.01
CA ILE A 84 9.81 -7.19 -1.81
C ILE A 84 10.38 -8.31 -0.94
N LEU A 85 11.35 -7.99 -0.08
CA LEU A 85 11.94 -8.94 0.86
C LEU A 85 10.87 -9.52 1.80
N LEU A 86 10.00 -8.67 2.36
CA LEU A 86 8.93 -9.12 3.24
C LEU A 86 7.90 -9.98 2.50
N CYS A 87 7.49 -9.60 1.29
CA CYS A 87 6.59 -10.40 0.46
C CYS A 87 7.20 -11.77 0.12
N ALA A 88 8.46 -11.80 -0.32
CA ALA A 88 9.15 -13.04 -0.65
C ALA A 88 9.38 -13.91 0.60
N GLY A 89 9.71 -13.30 1.73
CA GLY A 89 9.86 -13.99 3.01
C GLY A 89 8.56 -14.60 3.50
N LEU A 90 7.46 -13.86 3.41
CA LEU A 90 6.12 -14.37 3.73
C LEU A 90 5.79 -15.55 2.81
N ALA A 91 5.89 -15.37 1.49
CA ALA A 91 5.64 -16.43 0.50
C ALA A 91 6.48 -17.70 0.77
N ALA A 92 7.76 -17.54 1.14
CA ALA A 92 8.63 -18.66 1.48
C ALA A 92 8.20 -19.38 2.78
N VAL A 93 7.85 -18.62 3.84
CA VAL A 93 7.34 -19.19 5.10
C VAL A 93 6.07 -20.00 4.85
N ILE A 94 5.17 -19.48 4.03
CA ILE A 94 3.95 -20.17 3.67
C ILE A 94 4.24 -21.43 2.86
N SER A 95 5.08 -21.32 1.83
CA SER A 95 5.47 -22.47 1.00
C SER A 95 6.15 -23.58 1.80
N SER A 96 6.88 -23.23 2.87
CA SER A 96 7.54 -24.20 3.76
C SER A 96 6.58 -24.84 4.77
N THR A 97 5.58 -24.08 5.24
CA THR A 97 4.64 -24.52 6.29
C THR A 97 3.52 -25.40 5.74
N TYR A 98 3.07 -25.16 4.50
CA TYR A 98 1.97 -25.90 3.88
C TYR A 98 2.51 -26.85 2.81
N THR A 99 2.35 -28.17 3.01
CA THR A 99 2.70 -29.17 2.00
C THR A 99 1.77 -29.01 0.79
N VAL A 100 2.29 -28.43 -0.30
CA VAL A 100 1.56 -28.20 -1.56
C VAL A 100 1.16 -29.57 -2.13
N LYS A 101 -0.07 -30.03 -1.83
CA LYS A 101 -0.53 -31.36 -2.28
C LYS A 101 -1.55 -31.37 -3.41
N LYS A 102 -2.12 -30.24 -3.88
CA LYS A 102 -3.04 -30.25 -5.04
C LYS A 102 -2.98 -28.98 -5.91
N PRO A 103 -3.12 -29.10 -7.24
CA PRO A 103 -3.07 -27.95 -8.16
C PRO A 103 -4.33 -27.08 -8.09
N LEU A 104 -4.13 -25.79 -8.31
CA LEU A 104 -5.11 -24.71 -8.45
C LEU A 104 -6.15 -25.04 -9.54
N ASN A 105 -7.39 -25.37 -9.18
CA ASN A 105 -8.45 -25.41 -10.20
C ASN A 105 -9.84 -24.90 -9.77
N ASP A 106 -10.18 -24.67 -8.50
CA ASP A 106 -11.61 -24.45 -8.16
C ASP A 106 -11.95 -23.43 -7.06
N SER A 107 -11.07 -22.51 -6.64
CA SER A 107 -11.43 -21.48 -5.64
C SER A 107 -11.49 -20.06 -6.23
N ILE A 108 -12.57 -19.76 -6.96
CA ILE A 108 -12.82 -18.41 -7.48
C ILE A 108 -13.51 -17.50 -6.45
N PHE A 109 -14.16 -18.03 -5.40
CA PHE A 109 -14.66 -17.21 -4.29
C PHE A 109 -14.64 -17.98 -2.97
N GLY A 110 -13.91 -17.43 -2.00
CA GLY A 110 -13.92 -17.88 -0.61
C GLY A 110 -12.90 -18.95 -0.26
N ALA A 111 -12.49 -18.93 1.00
CA ALA A 111 -11.47 -19.74 1.65
C ALA A 111 -11.88 -21.21 1.81
N HIS A 112 -12.49 -21.80 0.79
CA HIS A 112 -12.68 -23.25 0.71
C HIS A 112 -11.64 -23.88 -0.22
N GLY A 113 -10.38 -23.59 0.10
CA GLY A 113 -9.23 -24.27 -0.46
C GLY A 113 -8.11 -24.18 0.56
N GLU A 114 -7.39 -25.28 0.75
CA GLU A 114 -6.12 -25.41 1.48
C GLU A 114 -4.99 -24.56 0.85
N PHE A 115 -5.31 -23.36 0.35
CA PHE A 115 -4.48 -22.53 -0.51
C PHE A 115 -4.68 -21.03 -0.29
N MET A 116 -5.33 -20.61 0.80
CA MET A 116 -5.46 -19.17 1.11
C MET A 116 -4.44 -18.70 2.15
N VAL A 117 -3.20 -19.16 2.05
CA VAL A 117 -2.10 -18.40 2.64
C VAL A 117 -1.00 -18.16 1.62
N ALA A 118 -0.93 -18.86 0.47
CA ALA A 118 0.25 -18.83 -0.42
C ALA A 118 0.33 -17.66 -1.41
N LEU A 119 -0.28 -16.51 -1.12
CA LEU A 119 -0.11 -15.29 -1.92
C LEU A 119 0.29 -14.09 -1.05
#